data_AF-A0A3D8GMV8-F1
#
_entry.id   AF-A0A3D8GMV8-F1
#
_cell.length_a   1.000
_cell.length_b   1.000
_cell.length_c   1.000
_cell.angle_alpha   90.00
_cell.angle_beta   90.00
_cell.angle_gamma   90.00
#
_symmetry.space_group_name_H-M   'P 1'
#
loop_
_entity.id
_entity.type
_entity.pdbx_description
1 polymer ?
#
loop_
_entity_poly.entity_id
_entity_poly.type
_entity_poly.pdbx_seq_one_letter_code
_entity_poly.pdbx_strand_id
1 'polypeptide(L)'
;MAIIRTDEWLEKDWRRPEVLCERLEAYFPGGKPRGIYRELLTFGIYRPSANIGNEVRRLIEKGVWEKAEELFRKYRAKWKGPDIPIFIFPSAKKTGFLRKSAPQKSGVSYPDKLFLFLPDFEDNKELEALFVHEYHHTCRINAIGKDVRENTLLESMVMEGLAEYAVKHECGEQYQADWCSLYSEKELNQFYKILLQNNLNIKKSDKEHDRLLFGGNGIPRLLGYCYGYFLVKNYYKSHGFSVENSFQIKETSFFL
;
A
#
# COMPACT_ATOMS: atom_id res chain seq x y z
N MET A 1 15.11 14.14 -1.38
CA MET A 1 15.52 12.92 -2.08
C MET A 1 14.45 12.58 -3.09
N ALA A 2 14.88 12.32 -4.32
CA ALA A 2 14.03 12.16 -5.49
C ALA A 2 13.60 10.69 -5.67
N ILE A 3 12.71 10.44 -6.64
CA ILE A 3 12.46 9.10 -7.16
C ILE A 3 13.79 8.49 -7.61
N ILE A 4 14.09 7.27 -7.15
CA ILE A 4 15.30 6.56 -7.55
C ILE A 4 15.13 6.08 -8.99
N ARG A 5 16.14 6.33 -9.84
CA ARG A 5 16.18 5.93 -11.25
C ARG A 5 16.36 4.42 -11.43
N THR A 6 15.41 3.64 -10.91
CA THR A 6 15.35 2.18 -11.07
C THR A 6 15.02 1.77 -12.50
N ASP A 7 14.51 2.68 -13.33
CA ASP A 7 14.40 2.52 -14.78
C ASP A 7 15.76 2.21 -15.41
N GLU A 8 16.80 2.99 -15.12
CA GLU A 8 18.16 2.75 -15.62
C GLU A 8 18.72 1.38 -15.20
N TRP A 9 18.24 0.88 -14.05
CA TRP A 9 18.62 -0.43 -13.55
C TRP A 9 17.90 -1.52 -14.31
N LEU A 10 16.59 -1.34 -14.51
CA LEU A 10 15.73 -2.29 -15.21
C LEU A 10 16.10 -2.41 -16.68
N GLU A 11 16.50 -1.33 -17.37
CA GLU A 11 16.95 -1.41 -18.77
C GLU A 11 18.06 -2.45 -18.98
N LYS A 12 18.98 -2.57 -18.03
CA LYS A 12 20.15 -3.45 -18.10
C LYS A 12 19.89 -4.81 -17.46
N ASP A 13 19.20 -4.82 -16.32
CA ASP A 13 19.19 -5.95 -15.39
C ASP A 13 17.81 -6.51 -15.08
N TRP A 14 16.77 -6.20 -15.86
CA TRP A 14 15.40 -6.70 -15.61
C TRP A 14 15.31 -8.23 -15.49
N ARG A 15 16.21 -9.01 -16.11
CA ARG A 15 16.25 -10.48 -15.98
C ARG A 15 16.86 -10.97 -14.67
N ARG A 16 17.56 -10.11 -13.94
CA ARG A 16 18.41 -10.43 -12.78
C ARG A 16 18.00 -9.59 -11.56
N PRO A 17 16.83 -9.84 -10.95
CA PRO A 17 16.34 -9.06 -9.82
C PRO A 17 17.26 -9.11 -8.60
N GLU A 18 18.04 -10.17 -8.45
CA GLU A 18 19.08 -10.26 -7.42
C GLU A 18 20.16 -9.18 -7.60
N VAL A 19 20.56 -8.87 -8.83
CA VAL A 19 21.51 -7.78 -9.16
C VAL A 19 20.88 -6.41 -8.89
N LEU A 20 19.56 -6.26 -9.14
CA LEU A 20 18.85 -5.04 -8.74
C LEU A 20 18.85 -4.87 -7.22
N CYS A 21 18.71 -5.97 -6.48
CA CYS A 21 18.69 -5.96 -5.02
C CYS A 21 20.07 -5.72 -4.38
N GLU A 22 21.18 -5.96 -5.07
CA GLU A 22 22.52 -5.49 -4.64
C GLU A 22 22.52 -3.96 -4.47
N ARG A 23 21.87 -3.24 -5.37
CA ARG A 23 21.72 -1.78 -5.29
C ARG A 23 20.78 -1.32 -4.17
N LEU A 24 19.99 -2.23 -3.61
CA LEU A 24 19.09 -1.98 -2.50
C LEU A 24 19.73 -2.26 -1.13
N GLU A 25 20.89 -2.91 -1.05
CA GLU A 25 21.49 -3.32 0.23
C GLU A 25 21.70 -2.14 1.19
N ALA A 26 22.06 -0.97 0.68
CA ALA A 26 22.24 0.24 1.48
C ALA A 26 20.95 0.69 2.23
N TYR A 27 19.78 0.25 1.77
CA TYR A 27 18.46 0.58 2.31
C TYR A 27 17.87 -0.52 3.21
N PHE A 28 18.54 -1.69 3.30
CA PHE A 28 18.13 -2.82 4.12
C PHE A 28 19.30 -3.23 5.04
N PRO A 29 19.39 -2.68 6.26
CA PRO A 29 20.48 -3.00 7.19
C PRO A 29 20.62 -4.51 7.43
N GLY A 30 21.76 -5.08 7.05
CA GLY A 30 22.05 -6.53 7.15
C GLY A 30 21.30 -7.40 6.14
N GLY A 31 20.52 -6.82 5.24
CA GLY A 31 19.80 -7.52 4.18
C GLY A 31 20.75 -7.93 3.05
N LYS A 32 20.69 -9.21 2.67
CA LYS A 32 21.40 -9.72 1.48
C LYS A 32 20.48 -9.63 0.26
N PRO A 33 20.99 -9.54 -0.98
CA PRO A 33 20.18 -9.28 -2.18
C PRO A 33 19.07 -10.31 -2.38
N ARG A 34 19.38 -11.59 -2.13
CA ARG A 34 18.38 -12.68 -2.17
C ARG A 34 17.29 -12.56 -1.11
N GLY A 35 17.65 -12.08 0.09
CA GLY A 35 16.70 -11.86 1.18
C GLY A 35 15.76 -10.70 0.85
N ILE A 36 16.32 -9.58 0.39
CA ILE A 36 15.58 -8.41 -0.07
C ILE A 36 14.59 -8.81 -1.18
N TYR A 37 15.06 -9.53 -2.21
CA TYR A 37 14.17 -9.97 -3.28
C TYR A 37 13.04 -10.88 -2.78
N ARG A 38 13.33 -11.81 -1.84
CA ARG A 38 12.29 -12.67 -1.24
C ARG A 38 11.25 -11.87 -0.45
N GLU A 39 11.67 -10.83 0.25
CA GLU A 39 10.77 -9.91 0.94
C GLU A 39 9.91 -9.13 -0.05
N LEU A 40 10.52 -8.48 -1.06
CA LEU A 40 9.76 -7.72 -2.07
C LEU A 40 8.81 -8.62 -2.89
N LEU A 41 9.11 -9.92 -3.04
CA LEU A 41 8.20 -10.90 -3.64
C LEU A 41 6.91 -11.10 -2.84
N THR A 42 6.90 -10.90 -1.52
CA THR A 42 5.66 -10.99 -0.72
C THR A 42 4.77 -9.77 -0.94
N PHE A 43 5.36 -8.64 -1.34
CA PHE A 43 4.64 -7.39 -1.62
C PHE A 43 4.26 -7.21 -3.09
N GLY A 44 4.81 -8.04 -3.99
CA GLY A 44 4.38 -8.11 -5.38
C GLY A 44 5.37 -7.57 -6.40
N ILE A 45 6.66 -7.50 -6.09
CA ILE A 45 7.68 -7.28 -7.14
C ILE A 45 7.61 -8.38 -8.21
N TYR A 46 7.91 -8.03 -9.45
CA TYR A 46 7.88 -8.96 -10.57
C TYR A 46 8.79 -10.19 -10.40
N ARG A 47 8.45 -11.25 -11.14
CA ARG A 47 9.33 -12.41 -11.38
C ARG A 47 9.89 -12.35 -12.80
N PRO A 48 11.18 -12.66 -13.01
CA PRO A 48 11.76 -12.72 -14.35
C PRO A 48 10.96 -13.62 -15.27
N SER A 49 10.60 -13.08 -16.44
CA SER A 49 9.89 -13.81 -17.48
C SER A 49 10.20 -13.19 -18.84
N ALA A 50 9.98 -13.92 -19.94
CA ALA A 50 10.25 -13.40 -21.28
C ALA A 50 9.54 -12.05 -21.57
N ASN A 51 8.36 -11.85 -20.99
CA ASN A 51 7.50 -10.69 -21.25
C ASN A 51 7.79 -9.48 -20.36
N ILE A 52 8.56 -9.62 -19.27
CA ILE A 52 8.76 -8.50 -18.33
C ILE A 52 9.58 -7.37 -18.96
N GLY A 53 10.52 -7.69 -19.85
CA GLY A 53 11.28 -6.66 -20.58
C GLY A 53 10.41 -5.74 -21.44
N ASN A 54 9.28 -6.24 -21.96
CA ASN A 54 8.33 -5.40 -22.71
C ASN A 54 7.55 -4.48 -21.77
N GLU A 55 7.25 -4.94 -20.56
CA GLU A 55 6.53 -4.16 -19.56
C GLU A 55 7.40 -3.08 -18.95
N VAL A 56 8.67 -3.39 -18.64
CA VAL A 56 9.68 -2.38 -18.28
C VAL A 56 9.75 -1.29 -19.35
N ARG A 57 9.88 -1.66 -20.63
CA ARG A 57 9.93 -0.68 -21.72
C ARG A 57 8.69 0.20 -21.78
N ARG A 58 7.49 -0.36 -21.64
CA ARG A 58 6.25 0.43 -21.62
C ARG A 58 6.17 1.38 -20.43
N LEU A 59 6.61 0.98 -19.24
CA LEU A 59 6.66 1.87 -18.08
C LEU A 59 7.64 3.04 -18.30
N ILE A 60 8.80 2.77 -18.92
CA ILE A 60 9.78 3.80 -19.28
C ILE A 60 9.22 4.74 -20.34
N GLU A 61 8.68 4.22 -21.43
CA GLU A 61 8.05 5.00 -22.51
C GLU A 61 6.88 5.86 -22.00
N LYS A 62 6.15 5.40 -20.98
CA LYS A 62 5.07 6.14 -20.32
C LYS A 62 5.57 7.20 -19.34
N GLY A 63 6.87 7.35 -19.10
CA GLY A 63 7.44 8.34 -18.20
C GLY A 63 7.00 8.17 -16.74
N VAL A 64 6.89 6.92 -16.27
CA VAL A 64 6.34 6.61 -14.94
C VAL A 64 7.17 7.21 -13.82
N TRP A 65 8.50 7.26 -13.96
CA TRP A 65 9.40 7.81 -12.95
C TRP A 65 9.26 9.32 -12.84
N GLU A 66 9.15 10.03 -13.96
CA GLU A 66 8.94 11.47 -14.03
C GLU A 66 7.59 11.85 -13.42
N LYS A 67 6.53 11.10 -13.75
CA LYS A 67 5.20 11.31 -13.16
C LYS A 67 5.21 11.07 -11.65
N ALA A 68 5.86 10.00 -11.18
CA ALA A 68 6.00 9.75 -9.76
C ALA A 68 6.79 10.85 -9.03
N GLU A 69 7.78 11.45 -9.68
CA GLU A 69 8.56 12.59 -9.16
C GLU A 69 7.68 13.83 -8.98
N GLU A 70 6.82 14.13 -9.95
CA GLU A 70 5.83 15.20 -9.84
C GLU A 70 4.85 14.96 -8.69
N LEU A 71 4.34 13.73 -8.56
CA LEU A 71 3.45 13.33 -7.47
C LEU A 71 4.14 13.48 -6.11
N PHE A 72 5.39 13.01 -5.99
CA PHE A 72 6.15 13.13 -4.75
C PHE A 72 6.36 14.59 -4.37
N ARG A 73 6.77 15.45 -5.31
CA ARG A 73 6.92 16.90 -5.04
C ARG A 73 5.60 17.52 -4.58
N LYS A 74 4.50 17.20 -5.27
CA LYS A 74 3.15 17.68 -4.93
C LYS A 74 2.75 17.26 -3.52
N TYR A 75 2.74 15.96 -3.22
CA TYR A 75 2.23 15.44 -1.96
C TYR A 75 3.17 15.68 -0.79
N ARG A 76 4.49 15.66 -0.98
CA ARG A 76 5.44 16.05 0.05
C ARG A 76 5.22 17.49 0.49
N ALA A 77 5.06 18.41 -0.47
CA ALA A 77 4.79 19.82 -0.16
C ALA A 77 3.41 19.99 0.49
N LYS A 78 2.38 19.34 -0.06
CA LYS A 78 1.00 19.44 0.43
C LYS A 78 0.86 18.90 1.85
N TRP A 79 1.40 17.72 2.12
CA TRP A 79 1.22 16.99 3.38
C TRP A 79 2.34 17.22 4.39
N LYS A 80 3.38 17.99 4.02
CA LYS A 80 4.62 18.15 4.79
C LYS A 80 5.24 16.80 5.17
N GLY A 81 5.15 15.85 4.24
CA GLY A 81 5.58 14.48 4.43
C GLY A 81 7.11 14.33 4.45
N PRO A 82 7.60 13.14 4.84
CA PRO A 82 9.03 12.87 4.94
C PRO A 82 9.69 12.84 3.56
N ASP A 83 10.99 13.16 3.57
CA ASP A 83 11.84 13.12 2.39
C ASP A 83 12.55 11.78 2.26
N ILE A 84 11.90 10.81 1.59
CA ILE A 84 12.37 9.43 1.52
C ILE A 84 12.64 8.98 0.07
N PRO A 85 13.58 8.05 -0.17
CA PRO A 85 13.74 7.39 -1.46
C PRO A 85 12.51 6.56 -1.82
N ILE A 86 12.10 6.69 -3.09
CA ILE A 86 10.98 5.93 -3.67
C ILE A 86 11.51 5.11 -4.84
N PHE A 87 11.22 3.81 -4.82
CA PHE A 87 11.66 2.85 -5.82
C PHE A 87 10.45 2.33 -6.59
N ILE A 88 10.58 2.26 -7.92
CA ILE A 88 9.52 1.74 -8.79
C ILE A 88 10.00 0.48 -9.46
N PHE A 89 9.20 -0.58 -9.39
CA PHE A 89 9.45 -1.83 -10.09
C PHE A 89 8.18 -2.32 -10.79
N PRO A 90 8.28 -3.15 -11.83
CA PRO A 90 7.13 -3.83 -12.38
C PRO A 90 6.47 -4.73 -11.32
N SER A 91 5.14 -4.87 -11.37
CA SER A 91 4.41 -5.77 -10.47
C SER A 91 4.38 -7.22 -10.97
N ALA A 92 4.13 -8.14 -10.05
CA ALA A 92 3.94 -9.54 -10.36
C ALA A 92 2.64 -9.77 -11.14
N LYS A 93 2.73 -10.50 -12.25
CA LYS A 93 1.55 -11.01 -12.95
C LYS A 93 0.87 -12.10 -12.13
N LYS A 94 -0.46 -12.08 -12.06
CA LYS A 94 -1.22 -13.18 -11.45
C LYS A 94 -1.01 -14.47 -12.23
N THR A 95 -0.67 -15.55 -11.53
CA THR A 95 -0.69 -16.93 -12.03
C THR A 95 -1.98 -17.62 -11.53
N GLY A 96 -2.78 -18.22 -12.43
CA GLY A 96 -3.94 -19.08 -12.06
C GLY A 96 -5.34 -18.45 -12.11
N PHE A 97 -6.34 -19.14 -11.54
CA PHE A 97 -7.81 -18.88 -11.57
C PHE A 97 -8.28 -17.46 -11.14
N LEU A 98 -7.36 -16.60 -10.69
CA LEU A 98 -7.59 -15.20 -10.29
C LEU A 98 -7.50 -14.19 -11.45
N ARG A 99 -7.45 -14.65 -12.70
CA ARG A 99 -7.37 -13.85 -13.94
C ARG A 99 -8.49 -12.82 -14.14
N LYS A 100 -9.59 -12.87 -13.39
CA LYS A 100 -10.75 -11.96 -13.54
C LYS A 100 -10.61 -10.62 -12.81
N SER A 101 -9.49 -10.37 -12.13
CA SER A 101 -9.25 -9.10 -11.42
C SER A 101 -8.10 -8.36 -12.08
N ALA A 102 -8.19 -7.02 -12.13
CA ALA A 102 -7.20 -6.15 -12.74
C ALA A 102 -5.76 -6.51 -12.29
N PRO A 103 -4.74 -6.30 -13.15
CA PRO A 103 -3.35 -6.50 -12.74
C PRO A 103 -3.07 -5.68 -11.48
N GLN A 104 -2.53 -6.34 -10.45
CA GLN A 104 -2.49 -5.75 -9.12
C GLN A 104 -1.32 -4.77 -9.04
N LYS A 105 -1.66 -3.49 -8.91
CA LYS A 105 -0.76 -2.48 -8.39
C LYS A 105 -0.65 -2.68 -6.87
N SER A 106 0.54 -2.54 -6.32
CA SER A 106 0.77 -2.65 -4.87
C SER A 106 1.97 -1.80 -4.48
N GLY A 107 2.12 -1.52 -3.20
CA GLY A 107 3.34 -0.93 -2.67
C GLY A 107 3.72 -1.54 -1.34
N VAL A 108 4.84 -1.08 -0.82
CA VAL A 108 5.22 -1.30 0.57
C VAL A 108 5.90 -0.06 1.11
N SER A 109 5.34 0.42 2.22
CA SER A 109 5.73 1.64 2.90
C SER A 109 6.55 1.32 4.14
N TYR A 110 7.77 1.88 4.22
CA TYR A 110 8.63 1.85 5.40
C TYR A 110 8.76 3.27 5.96
N PRO A 111 9.25 3.46 7.21
CA PRO A 111 9.53 4.79 7.74
C PRO A 111 10.51 5.60 6.87
N ASP A 112 11.46 4.93 6.23
CA ASP A 112 12.63 5.51 5.57
C ASP A 112 12.68 5.32 4.05
N LYS A 113 11.71 4.61 3.45
CA LYS A 113 11.68 4.30 2.01
C LYS A 113 10.30 3.79 1.57
N LEU A 114 10.03 3.89 0.28
CA LEU A 114 8.78 3.45 -0.32
C LEU A 114 9.06 2.65 -1.60
N PHE A 115 8.35 1.55 -1.80
CA PHE A 115 8.37 0.78 -3.05
C PHE A 115 6.99 0.79 -3.69
N LEU A 116 6.96 1.05 -4.99
CA LEU A 116 5.76 0.97 -5.82
C LEU A 116 5.95 -0.14 -6.86
N PHE A 117 4.98 -1.05 -6.93
CA PHE A 117 4.91 -2.13 -7.90
C PHE A 117 3.77 -1.87 -8.86
N LEU A 118 4.14 -1.58 -10.11
CA LEU A 118 3.19 -1.14 -11.12
C LEU A 118 3.09 -2.15 -12.25
N PRO A 119 1.86 -2.57 -12.63
CA PRO A 119 1.67 -3.20 -13.91
C PRO A 119 1.73 -2.15 -15.02
N ASP A 120 1.62 -2.58 -16.26
CA ASP A 120 1.24 -1.67 -17.34
C ASP A 120 -0.19 -1.11 -17.10
N PHE A 121 -0.34 0.22 -17.18
CA PHE A 121 -1.60 0.93 -16.93
C PHE A 121 -1.82 2.05 -17.95
N GLU A 122 -3.08 2.36 -18.26
CA GLU A 122 -3.42 3.43 -19.19
C GLU A 122 -3.77 4.74 -18.48
N ASP A 123 -4.43 4.67 -17.33
CA ASP A 123 -4.83 5.85 -16.57
C ASP A 123 -3.75 6.27 -15.56
N ASN A 124 -3.14 7.44 -15.76
CA ASN A 124 -2.14 7.99 -14.83
C ASN A 124 -2.70 8.25 -13.42
N LYS A 125 -4.01 8.37 -13.28
CA LYS A 125 -4.65 8.57 -11.98
C LYS A 125 -4.60 7.31 -11.12
N GLU A 126 -4.41 6.13 -11.72
CA GLU A 126 -4.13 4.89 -11.00
C GLU A 126 -2.78 4.92 -10.28
N LEU A 127 -1.77 5.53 -10.90
CA LEU A 127 -0.46 5.79 -10.28
C LEU A 127 -0.60 6.78 -9.12
N GLU A 128 -1.35 7.86 -9.32
CA GLU A 128 -1.60 8.84 -8.25
C GLU A 128 -2.33 8.21 -7.06
N ALA A 129 -3.35 7.39 -7.29
CA ALA A 129 -4.08 6.70 -6.23
C ALA A 129 -3.17 5.75 -5.43
N LEU A 130 -2.34 4.94 -6.09
CA LEU A 130 -1.38 4.09 -5.40
C LEU A 130 -0.37 4.93 -4.61
N PHE A 131 0.15 5.99 -5.22
CA PHE A 131 1.12 6.87 -4.60
C PHE A 131 0.53 7.51 -3.33
N VAL A 132 -0.68 8.06 -3.41
CA VAL A 132 -1.39 8.69 -2.29
C VAL A 132 -1.58 7.70 -1.15
N HIS A 133 -2.03 6.47 -1.45
CA HIS A 133 -2.21 5.41 -0.46
C HIS A 133 -0.90 5.11 0.30
N GLU A 134 0.16 4.80 -0.43
CA GLU A 134 1.41 4.36 0.16
C GLU A 134 2.19 5.51 0.82
N TYR A 135 2.19 6.70 0.22
CA TYR A 135 2.80 7.86 0.84
C TYR A 135 2.06 8.29 2.11
N HIS A 136 0.73 8.05 2.18
CA HIS A 136 -0.05 8.28 3.40
C HIS A 136 0.43 7.38 4.54
N HIS A 137 0.63 6.08 4.27
CA HIS A 137 1.24 5.17 5.23
C HIS A 137 2.58 5.67 5.72
N THR A 138 3.47 6.07 4.81
CA THR A 138 4.79 6.61 5.16
C THR A 138 4.67 7.82 6.09
N CYS A 139 3.79 8.78 5.77
CA CYS A 139 3.53 9.96 6.60
C CYS A 139 3.01 9.58 7.98
N ARG A 140 2.02 8.68 8.06
CA ARG A 140 1.43 8.24 9.34
C ARG A 140 2.44 7.48 10.19
N ILE A 141 3.23 6.56 9.61
CA ILE A 141 4.28 5.82 10.32
C ILE A 141 5.28 6.79 10.97
N ASN A 142 5.73 7.80 10.21
CA ASN A 142 6.65 8.82 10.72
C ASN A 142 6.01 9.72 11.79
N ALA A 143 4.73 10.07 11.64
CA ALA A 143 4.02 10.91 12.59
C ALA A 143 3.75 10.20 13.93
N ILE A 144 3.45 8.90 13.91
CA ILE A 144 3.20 8.11 15.11
C ILE A 144 4.52 7.70 15.78
N GLY A 145 5.56 7.42 14.99
CA GLY A 145 6.87 7.00 15.51
C GLY A 145 6.87 5.62 16.18
N LYS A 146 5.83 4.81 15.94
CA LYS A 146 5.70 3.44 16.44
C LYS A 146 6.09 2.44 15.37
N ASP A 147 6.71 1.34 15.82
CA ASP A 147 6.98 0.19 14.96
C ASP A 147 5.68 -0.48 14.50
N VAL A 148 5.44 -0.53 13.19
CA VAL A 148 4.26 -1.14 12.56
C VAL A 148 4.13 -2.64 12.86
N ARG A 149 5.22 -3.31 13.26
CA ARG A 149 5.22 -4.71 13.70
C ARG A 149 4.49 -4.91 15.04
N GLU A 150 4.34 -3.83 15.80
CA GLU A 150 3.65 -3.81 17.10
C GLU A 150 2.19 -3.33 16.98
N ASN A 151 1.70 -3.15 15.75
CA ASN A 151 0.33 -2.73 15.52
C ASN A 151 -0.66 -3.79 16.02
N THR A 152 -1.75 -3.32 16.63
CA THR A 152 -2.94 -4.10 16.88
C THR A 152 -3.77 -4.24 15.60
N LEU A 153 -4.74 -5.14 15.60
CA LEU A 153 -5.68 -5.29 14.51
C LEU A 153 -6.38 -3.97 14.22
N LEU A 154 -6.82 -3.24 15.26
CA LEU A 154 -7.46 -1.95 15.10
C LEU A 154 -6.53 -0.91 14.45
N GLU A 155 -5.27 -0.83 14.88
CA GLU A 155 -4.25 0.05 14.28
C GLU A 155 -4.05 -0.26 12.80
N SER A 156 -3.94 -1.54 12.43
CA SER A 156 -3.83 -1.94 11.04
C SER A 156 -5.09 -1.57 10.22
N MET A 157 -6.29 -1.83 10.74
CA MET A 157 -7.54 -1.50 10.03
C MET A 157 -7.70 0.00 9.79
N VAL A 158 -7.46 0.82 10.82
CA VAL A 158 -7.59 2.29 10.72
C VAL A 158 -6.51 2.86 9.80
N MET A 159 -5.29 2.32 9.82
CA MET A 159 -4.21 2.73 8.93
C MET A 159 -4.59 2.56 7.45
N GLU A 160 -5.14 1.40 7.07
CA GLU A 160 -5.64 1.13 5.72
C GLU A 160 -6.85 2.01 5.36
N GLY A 161 -7.80 2.14 6.28
CA GLY A 161 -8.99 2.96 6.07
C GLY A 161 -8.68 4.44 5.85
N LEU A 162 -7.69 5.00 6.57
CA LEU A 162 -7.27 6.39 6.41
C LEU A 162 -6.53 6.63 5.10
N ALA A 163 -5.66 5.69 4.68
CA ALA A 163 -4.97 5.77 3.40
C ALA A 163 -5.96 5.77 2.23
N GLU A 164 -6.94 4.87 2.22
CA GLU A 164 -7.98 4.88 1.18
C GLU A 164 -8.93 6.08 1.25
N TYR A 165 -9.20 6.61 2.45
CA TYR A 165 -9.97 7.84 2.56
C TYR A 165 -9.19 9.05 2.01
N ALA A 166 -7.86 9.07 2.16
CA ALA A 166 -7.00 10.05 1.50
C ALA A 166 -7.04 9.88 -0.04
N VAL A 167 -7.03 8.65 -0.56
CA VAL A 167 -7.24 8.38 -2.00
C VAL A 167 -8.59 8.94 -2.46
N LYS A 168 -9.67 8.70 -1.73
CA LYS A 168 -10.97 9.28 -2.04
C LYS A 168 -10.91 10.80 -2.14
N HIS A 169 -10.24 11.44 -1.18
CA HIS A 169 -10.16 12.90 -1.08
C HIS A 169 -9.33 13.53 -2.21
N GLU A 170 -8.19 12.92 -2.55
CA GLU A 170 -7.23 13.47 -3.53
C GLU A 170 -7.51 13.04 -4.97
N CYS A 171 -8.02 11.81 -5.14
CA CYS A 171 -8.19 11.18 -6.45
C CYS A 171 -9.65 11.07 -6.87
N GLY A 172 -10.57 10.92 -5.92
CA GLY A 172 -12.00 10.67 -6.17
C GLY A 172 -12.42 9.25 -5.81
N GLU A 173 -13.72 9.06 -5.59
CA GLU A 173 -14.30 7.78 -5.11
C GLU A 173 -14.10 6.62 -6.12
N GLN A 174 -14.02 6.92 -7.42
CA GLN A 174 -13.79 5.92 -8.46
C GLN A 174 -12.37 5.32 -8.47
N TYR A 175 -11.41 5.93 -7.78
CA TYR A 175 -10.02 5.47 -7.70
C TYR A 175 -9.69 4.73 -6.40
N GLN A 176 -10.68 4.58 -5.52
CA GLN A 176 -10.53 3.77 -4.33
C GLN A 176 -10.40 2.30 -4.69
N ALA A 177 -9.76 1.53 -3.83
CA ALA A 177 -9.66 0.09 -4.03
C ALA A 177 -11.05 -0.59 -3.98
N ASP A 178 -11.26 -1.60 -4.84
CA ASP A 178 -12.50 -2.38 -4.94
C ASP A 178 -12.97 -2.95 -3.60
N TRP A 179 -12.05 -3.17 -2.65
CA TRP A 179 -12.38 -3.69 -1.34
C TRP A 179 -13.19 -2.71 -0.48
N CYS A 180 -13.21 -1.42 -0.79
CA CYS A 180 -13.98 -0.41 -0.07
C CYS A 180 -15.50 -0.64 -0.11
N SER A 181 -16.00 -1.47 -1.04
CA SER A 181 -17.43 -1.71 -1.27
C SER A 181 -17.81 -3.20 -1.35
N LEU A 182 -16.94 -4.12 -0.90
CA LEU A 182 -17.20 -5.57 -0.96
C LEU A 182 -18.38 -6.03 -0.08
N TYR A 183 -18.67 -5.29 0.99
CA TYR A 183 -19.68 -5.64 1.98
C TYR A 183 -20.57 -4.44 2.25
N SER A 184 -21.87 -4.70 2.45
CA SER A 184 -22.82 -3.69 2.92
C SER A 184 -22.54 -3.28 4.37
N GLU A 185 -23.02 -2.10 4.77
CA GLU A 185 -22.91 -1.64 6.16
C GLU A 185 -23.56 -2.64 7.15
N LYS A 186 -24.63 -3.33 6.74
CA LYS A 186 -25.29 -4.36 7.56
C LYS A 186 -24.39 -5.58 7.78
N GLU A 187 -23.73 -6.07 6.73
CA GLU A 187 -22.79 -7.19 6.83
C GLU A 187 -21.59 -6.83 7.69
N LEU A 188 -21.01 -5.64 7.51
CA LEU A 188 -19.87 -5.17 8.31
C LEU A 188 -20.22 -5.06 9.80
N ASN A 189 -21.40 -4.55 10.13
CA ASN A 189 -21.89 -4.51 11.51
C ASN A 189 -22.09 -5.92 12.11
N GLN A 190 -22.52 -6.89 11.30
CA GLN A 190 -22.62 -8.29 11.75
C GLN A 190 -21.23 -8.88 11.98
N PHE A 191 -20.32 -8.76 11.00
CA PHE A 191 -18.95 -9.27 11.11
C PHE A 191 -18.21 -8.66 12.29
N TYR A 192 -18.43 -7.38 12.59
CA TYR A 192 -17.86 -6.76 13.78
C TYR A 192 -18.24 -7.51 15.06
N LYS A 193 -19.54 -7.76 15.26
CA LYS A 193 -20.06 -8.42 16.46
C LYS A 193 -19.54 -9.85 16.62
N ILE A 194 -19.43 -10.59 15.51
CA ILE A 194 -19.08 -12.01 15.56
C ILE A 194 -17.58 -12.30 15.44
N LEU A 195 -16.79 -11.42 14.80
CA LEU A 195 -15.38 -11.69 14.45
C LEU A 195 -14.40 -10.65 14.98
N LEU A 196 -14.77 -9.36 15.11
CA LEU A 196 -13.80 -8.30 15.38
C LEU A 196 -13.85 -7.75 16.81
N GLN A 197 -15.03 -7.61 17.42
CA GLN A 197 -15.20 -6.83 18.65
C GLN A 197 -14.27 -7.27 19.81
N ASN A 198 -13.98 -8.57 19.91
CA ASN A 198 -13.15 -9.14 20.98
C ASN A 198 -11.67 -9.23 20.59
N ASN A 199 -11.32 -8.89 19.34
CA ASN A 199 -10.02 -9.16 18.74
C ASN A 199 -9.26 -7.88 18.32
N LEU A 200 -9.82 -6.70 18.58
CA LEU A 200 -9.26 -5.40 18.16
C LEU A 200 -7.82 -5.15 18.66
N ASN A 201 -7.47 -5.71 19.82
CA ASN A 201 -6.17 -5.52 20.46
C ASN A 201 -5.14 -6.60 20.14
N ILE A 202 -5.49 -7.61 19.33
CA ILE A 202 -4.56 -8.65 18.91
C ILE A 202 -3.42 -8.02 18.11
N LYS A 203 -2.18 -8.39 18.44
CA LYS A 203 -0.96 -7.86 17.83
C LYS A 203 -0.66 -8.53 16.50
N LYS A 204 0.03 -7.82 15.61
CA LYS A 204 0.49 -8.34 14.31
C LYS A 204 1.39 -9.58 14.39
N SER A 205 2.03 -9.83 15.52
CA SER A 205 2.76 -11.08 15.78
C SER A 205 1.87 -12.32 15.90
N ASP A 206 0.57 -12.14 16.15
CA ASP A 206 -0.41 -13.22 16.24
C ASP A 206 -0.98 -13.55 14.86
N LYS A 207 -1.11 -14.84 14.53
CA LYS A 207 -1.64 -15.29 13.25
C LYS A 207 -3.11 -14.90 13.05
N GLU A 208 -3.88 -14.77 14.13
CA GLU A 208 -5.29 -14.35 14.04
C GLU A 208 -5.41 -12.89 13.59
N HIS A 209 -4.40 -12.04 13.83
CA HIS A 209 -4.38 -10.67 13.30
C HIS A 209 -4.51 -10.68 11.78
N ASP A 210 -3.60 -11.36 11.09
CA ASP A 210 -3.57 -11.39 9.62
C ASP A 210 -4.77 -12.13 9.05
N ARG A 211 -5.27 -13.17 9.74
CA ARG A 211 -6.49 -13.87 9.34
C ARG A 211 -7.73 -12.97 9.38
N LEU A 212 -7.87 -12.12 10.41
CA LEU A 212 -8.99 -11.17 10.51
C LEU A 212 -8.82 -9.98 9.57
N LEU A 213 -7.57 -9.54 9.36
CA LEU A 213 -7.26 -8.41 8.48
C LEU A 213 -7.48 -8.77 7.01
N PHE A 214 -6.84 -9.84 6.53
CA PHE A 214 -6.86 -10.24 5.11
C PHE A 214 -7.99 -11.24 4.76
N GLY A 215 -8.57 -11.92 5.74
CA GLY A 215 -9.55 -12.98 5.55
C GLY A 215 -8.94 -14.37 5.32
N GLY A 216 -9.80 -15.36 5.07
CA GLY A 216 -9.42 -16.77 4.83
C GLY A 216 -9.92 -17.74 5.91
N ASN A 217 -9.96 -19.04 5.59
CA ASN A 217 -10.41 -20.11 6.50
C ASN A 217 -11.74 -19.81 7.23
N GLY A 218 -12.75 -19.37 6.48
CA GLY A 218 -14.07 -19.01 7.01
C GLY A 218 -14.26 -17.53 7.37
N ILE A 219 -13.19 -16.72 7.35
CA ILE A 219 -13.27 -15.26 7.52
C ILE A 219 -13.48 -14.58 6.16
N PRO A 220 -14.42 -13.63 6.04
CA PRO A 220 -14.63 -12.84 4.82
C PRO A 220 -13.34 -12.20 4.31
N ARG A 221 -13.16 -12.19 2.98
CA ARG A 221 -11.97 -11.67 2.31
C ARG A 221 -11.80 -10.17 2.61
N LEU A 222 -10.60 -9.78 3.02
CA LEU A 222 -10.23 -8.40 3.33
C LEU A 222 -11.13 -7.75 4.39
N LEU A 223 -11.69 -8.55 5.32
CA LEU A 223 -12.63 -8.06 6.32
C LEU A 223 -12.09 -6.84 7.10
N GLY A 224 -10.86 -6.92 7.61
CA GLY A 224 -10.29 -5.82 8.39
C GLY A 224 -10.06 -4.56 7.55
N TYR A 225 -9.64 -4.69 6.29
CA TYR A 225 -9.51 -3.56 5.36
C TYR A 225 -10.89 -2.89 5.15
N CYS A 226 -11.90 -3.68 4.76
CA CYS A 226 -13.26 -3.19 4.53
C CYS A 226 -13.83 -2.51 5.78
N TYR A 227 -13.66 -3.12 6.95
CA TYR A 227 -14.17 -2.59 8.20
C TYR A 227 -13.43 -1.32 8.63
N GLY A 228 -12.10 -1.28 8.46
CA GLY A 228 -11.28 -0.10 8.70
C GLY A 228 -11.72 1.10 7.88
N TYR A 229 -11.92 0.92 6.58
CA TYR A 229 -12.47 1.99 5.73
C TYR A 229 -13.88 2.39 6.13
N PHE A 230 -14.75 1.44 6.51
CA PHE A 230 -16.09 1.74 7.01
C PHE A 230 -16.08 2.61 8.28
N LEU A 231 -15.21 2.29 9.25
CA LEU A 231 -15.02 3.09 10.46
C LEU A 231 -14.60 4.52 10.11
N VAL A 232 -13.56 4.67 9.28
CA VAL A 232 -13.02 5.97 8.87
C VAL A 232 -14.07 6.76 8.08
N LYS A 233 -14.74 6.12 7.13
CA LYS A 233 -15.79 6.74 6.31
C LYS A 233 -16.93 7.27 7.18
N ASN A 234 -17.38 6.51 8.17
CA ASN A 234 -18.45 6.93 9.07
C ASN A 234 -18.02 8.07 9.98
N TYR A 235 -16.82 8.02 10.53
CA TYR A 235 -16.28 9.09 11.36
C TYR A 235 -16.29 10.43 10.60
N TYR A 236 -15.81 10.44 9.36
CA TYR A 236 -15.78 11.66 8.53
C TYR A 236 -17.11 11.98 7.82
N LYS A 237 -18.23 11.26 8.10
CA LYS A 237 -19.58 11.74 7.72
C LYS A 237 -19.99 12.94 8.57
N SER A 238 -19.58 12.96 9.84
CA SER A 238 -19.93 14.01 10.82
C SER A 238 -18.75 14.87 11.26
N HIS A 239 -17.54 14.57 10.78
CA HIS A 239 -16.32 15.32 11.07
C HIS A 239 -15.65 15.79 9.79
N GLY A 240 -15.08 17.00 9.81
CA GLY A 240 -14.29 17.50 8.68
C GLY A 240 -13.02 16.68 8.50
N PHE A 241 -12.78 16.19 7.27
CA PHE A 241 -11.54 15.50 6.94
C PHE A 241 -10.40 16.49 6.73
N SER A 242 -9.27 16.25 7.40
CA SER A 242 -7.97 16.87 7.13
C SER A 242 -6.94 15.76 7.01
N VAL A 243 -6.15 15.83 5.94
CA VAL A 243 -5.11 14.83 5.69
C VAL A 243 -4.03 14.90 6.78
N GLU A 244 -3.68 16.10 7.22
CA GLU A 244 -2.68 16.34 8.27
C GLU A 244 -3.11 15.67 9.60
N ASN A 245 -4.37 15.85 9.99
CA ASN A 245 -4.93 15.21 11.19
C ASN A 245 -5.00 13.69 11.04
N SER A 246 -5.24 13.19 9.83
CA SER A 246 -5.30 11.76 9.55
C SER A 246 -3.98 11.02 9.82
N PHE A 247 -2.84 11.71 9.86
CA PHE A 247 -1.55 11.10 10.23
C PHE A 247 -1.40 10.85 11.73
N GLN A 248 -2.15 11.56 12.58
CA GLN A 248 -1.96 11.57 14.04
C GLN A 248 -3.19 11.09 14.82
N ILE A 249 -4.36 11.09 14.20
CA ILE A 249 -5.61 10.66 14.86
C ILE A 249 -5.46 9.24 15.39
N LYS A 250 -5.83 9.07 16.65
CA LYS A 250 -5.80 7.77 17.33
C LYS A 250 -6.96 6.91 16.85
N GLU A 251 -6.71 5.62 16.77
CA GLU A 251 -7.62 4.60 16.27
C GLU A 251 -8.87 4.49 17.14
N THR A 252 -8.72 4.73 18.45
CA THR A 252 -9.84 4.73 19.41
C THR A 252 -10.87 5.83 19.12
N SER A 253 -10.49 6.88 18.39
CA SER A 253 -11.41 7.97 18.02
C SER A 253 -12.49 7.53 17.03
N PHE A 254 -12.32 6.41 16.33
CA PHE A 254 -13.26 5.94 15.30
C PHE A 254 -14.42 5.08 15.85
N PHE A 255 -14.45 4.82 17.16
CA PHE A 255 -15.54 4.08 17.84
C PHE A 255 -16.42 4.99 18.73
N LEU A 256 -16.24 6.31 18.66
CA LEU A 256 -17.02 7.31 19.40
C LEU A 256 -18.37 7.60 18.73
#